data_AF-A0A7L3DB17-F1
#
_entry.id   AF-A0A7L3DB17-F1
#
_cell.length_a   1.000
_cell.length_b   1.000
_cell.length_c   1.000
_cell.angle_alpha   90.00
_cell.angle_beta   90.00
_cell.angle_gamma   90.00
#
_symmetry.space_group_name_H-M   'P 1'
#
loop_
_entity.id
_entity.type
_entity.pdbx_description
1 polymer ?
#
loop_
_entity_poly.entity_id
_entity_poly.type
_entity_poly.pdbx_seq_one_letter_code
_entity_poly.pdbx_strand_id
1 'polypeptide(L)' 'RNAEQLGIICEDNKYVFRLQEIRDMKEILIIKPGDEILVECNFQTLDRSQITFVSLFFYLQIFHCF' A
#
# COMPACT_ATOMS: atom_id res chain seq x y z
N ARG A 1 0.07 -9.15 13.99
CA ARG A 1 0.72 -10.16 14.87
C ARG A 1 -0.37 -10.97 15.54
N ASN A 2 -0.38 -12.30 15.41
CA ASN A 2 -1.43 -13.14 15.99
C ASN A 2 -2.85 -12.66 15.59
N ALA A 3 -3.03 -12.28 14.32
CA ALA A 3 -4.25 -11.67 13.78
C ALA A 3 -4.66 -10.30 14.37
N GLU A 4 -3.87 -9.70 15.25
CA GLU A 4 -4.07 -8.34 15.75
C GLU A 4 -3.28 -7.31 14.91
N GLN A 5 -3.94 -6.21 14.54
CA GLN A 5 -3.31 -5.08 13.87
C GLN A 5 -2.57 -4.21 14.89
N LEU A 6 -1.25 -4.13 14.75
CA LEU A 6 -0.39 -3.39 15.69
C LEU A 6 -0.30 -1.89 15.40
N GLY A 7 -0.56 -1.48 14.17
CA GLY A 7 -0.43 -0.10 13.72
C GLY A 7 -0.59 0.03 12.22
N ILE A 8 -0.49 1.27 11.74
CA ILE A 8 -0.51 1.62 10.31
C ILE A 8 0.87 2.17 9.96
N ILE A 9 1.54 1.56 8.99
CA ILE A 9 2.87 1.98 8.53
C ILE A 9 2.76 3.26 7.70
N CYS A 10 1.86 3.24 6.72
CA CYS A 10 1.55 4.38 5.86
C CYS A 10 0.09 4.31 5.40
N GLU A 11 -0.55 5.47 5.26
CA GLU A 11 -1.88 5.61 4.69
C GLU A 11 -1.92 6.85 3.80
N ASP A 12 -2.44 6.71 2.58
CA ASP A 12 -2.70 7.83 1.68
C ASP A 12 -4.08 7.70 1.03
N ASN A 13 -5.08 8.28 1.70
CA ASN A 13 -6.47 8.31 1.22
C ASN A 13 -6.67 9.24 0.01
N LYS A 14 -5.65 10.00 -0.38
CA LYS A 14 -5.67 10.90 -1.55
C LYS A 14 -4.55 10.56 -2.54
N TYR A 15 -4.12 9.30 -2.53
CA TYR A 15 -3.10 8.82 -3.44
C TYR A 15 -3.49 9.14 -4.88
N VAL A 16 -2.54 9.71 -5.61
CA VAL A 16 -2.66 9.95 -7.05
C VAL A 16 -1.49 9.32 -7.76
N PHE A 17 -1.77 8.50 -8.77
CA PHE A 17 -0.76 7.72 -9.48
C PHE A 17 0.40 8.56 -10.07
N ARG A 18 0.13 9.83 -10.41
CA ARG A 18 1.12 10.76 -10.98
C ARG A 18 2.16 11.27 -9.97
N LEU A 19 1.94 11.11 -8.67
CA LEU A 19 2.87 11.51 -7.62
C LEU A 19 3.27 10.29 -6.82
N GLN A 20 4.54 9.89 -6.97
CA GLN A 20 5.14 8.78 -6.24
C GLN A 20 6.41 9.32 -5.61
N GLU A 21 6.48 9.29 -4.29
CA GLU A 21 7.58 9.86 -3.52
C GLU A 21 7.84 9.03 -2.29
N ILE A 22 9.08 9.07 -1.81
CA ILE A 22 9.45 8.50 -0.53
C ILE A 22 9.07 9.53 0.54
N ARG A 23 8.37 9.10 1.58
CA ARG A 23 7.97 9.96 2.70
C ARG A 23 8.50 9.40 4.01
N ASP A 24 8.92 10.29 4.88
CA ASP A 24 9.25 9.91 6.25
C ASP A 24 8.00 9.45 7.00
N MET A 25 8.13 8.37 7.77
CA MET A 25 7.05 7.91 8.64
C MET A 25 6.85 8.89 9.80
N LYS A 26 5.58 9.14 10.15
CA LYS A 26 5.23 10.02 11.28
C LYS A 26 5.69 9.45 12.62
N GLU A 27 5.67 8.13 12.75
CA GLU A 27 6.02 7.40 13.95
C GLU A 27 6.88 6.19 13.60
N ILE A 28 7.77 5.82 14.51
CA ILE A 28 8.62 4.63 14.35
C ILE A 28 7.80 3.40 14.73
N LEU A 29 7.56 2.51 13.77
CA LEU A 29 6.95 1.21 14.00
C LEU A 29 8.02 0.12 14.04
N ILE A 30 8.08 -0.67 15.11
CA ILE A 30 9.04 -1.79 15.24
C ILE A 30 8.39 -3.07 14.74
N ILE A 31 8.85 -3.55 13.58
CA ILE A 31 8.46 -4.85 13.01
C ILE A 31 9.43 -5.92 13.52
N LYS A 32 8.90 -6.99 14.11
CA LYS A 32 9.68 -8.13 14.61
C LYS A 32 9.54 -9.34 13.70
N PRO A 33 10.50 -10.28 13.71
CA PRO A 33 10.34 -11.56 13.01
C PRO A 33 9.05 -12.26 13.44
N GLY A 34 8.29 -12.76 12.46
CA GLY A 34 6.98 -13.37 12.68
C GLY A 34 5.80 -12.38 12.67
N ASP A 35 6.05 -11.08 12.54
CA ASP A 35 5.00 -10.12 12.21
C ASP A 35 4.58 -10.24 10.74
N GLU A 36 3.32 -9.90 10.49
CA GLU A 36 2.73 -9.89 9.16
C GLU A 36 2.53 -8.44 8.73
N ILE A 37 2.86 -8.16 7.47
CA ILE A 37 2.64 -6.86 6.84
C ILE A 37 1.45 -7.02 5.90
N LEU A 38 0.45 -6.16 6.08
CA LEU A 38 -0.73 -6.11 5.22
C LEU A 38 -0.70 -4.84 4.37
N VAL A 39 -1.02 -4.99 3.08
CA VAL A 39 -1.16 -3.88 2.14
C VAL A 39 -2.52 -3.94 1.51
N GLU A 40 -3.26 -2.83 1.55
CA GLU A 40 -4.55 -2.67 0.91
C GLU A 40 -4.49 -1.53 -0.11
N CYS A 41 -5.14 -1.70 -1.25
CA CYS A 41 -5.23 -0.69 -2.30
C CYS A 41 -6.68 -0.56 -2.76
N ASN A 42 -7.18 0.67 -2.80
CA ASN A 42 -8.52 0.98 -3.28
C ASN A 42 -8.48 1.48 -4.72
N PHE A 43 -9.29 0.90 -5.60
CA PHE A 43 -9.34 1.24 -7.02
C PHE A 43 -10.72 1.75 -7.43
N GLN A 44 -10.74 2.78 -8.27
CA GLN A 44 -11.93 3.26 -8.96
C GLN A 44 -11.89 2.78 -10.42
N THR A 45 -12.95 2.09 -10.87
CA THR A 45 -13.05 1.55 -12.23
C THR A 45 -14.29 2.04 -12.99
N LEU A 46 -15.00 3.04 -12.46
CA LEU A 46 -16.22 3.60 -13.07
C LEU A 46 -15.99 4.16 -14.49
N ASP A 47 -14.76 4.55 -14.82
CA ASP A 47 -14.35 5.05 -16.13
C ASP A 47 -13.82 3.96 -17.08
N ARG A 48 -13.86 2.69 -16.67
CA ARG A 48 -13.36 1.54 -17.44
C ARG A 48 -14.51 0.76 -18.04
N SER A 49 -14.42 0.45 -19.33
CA SER A 49 -15.39 -0.38 -20.05
C SER A 49 -15.06 -1.89 -20.02
N GLN A 50 -13.88 -2.25 -19.50
CA GLN A 50 -13.39 -3.64 -19.46
C GLN A 50 -12.79 -3.96 -18.10
N ILE A 51 -12.67 -5.25 -17.80
CA ILE A 51 -12.00 -5.74 -16.59
C ILE A 51 -10.55 -5.30 -16.60
N THR A 52 -10.10 -4.75 -15.47
CA THR A 52 -8.70 -4.36 -15.27
C THR A 52 -7.98 -5.49 -14.55
N PHE A 53 -6.88 -5.98 -15.14
CA PHE A 53 -6.02 -6.99 -14.54
C PHE A 53 -4.78 -6.33 -13.95
N VAL A 54 -4.29 -6.89 -12.84
CA VAL A 54 -3.03 -6.47 -12.22
C VAL A 54 -1.88 -6.87 -13.14
N SER A 55 -0.97 -5.93 -13.40
CA SER A 55 0.23 -6.15 -14.20
C SER A 55 1.50 -5.98 -13.37
N LEU A 56 2.65 -6.37 -13.92
CA LEU A 56 3.97 -6.24 -13.28
C LEU A 56 4.26 -4.81 -12.78
N PHE A 57 3.77 -3.80 -13.51
CA PHE A 57 3.95 -2.40 -13.13
C PHE A 57 3.35 -2.09 -11.76
N PHE A 58 2.22 -2.70 -11.43
CA PHE A 58 1.54 -2.47 -10.15
C PHE A 58 2.27 -3.12 -8.97
N TYR A 59 2.87 -4.30 -9.19
CA TYR A 59 3.68 -4.97 -8.16
C TYR A 59 4.86 -4.12 -7.70
N LEU A 60 5.53 -3.45 -8.64
CA LEU A 60 6.67 -2.57 -8.32
C LEU A 60 6.25 -1.37 -7.45
N GLN A 61 5.04 -0.85 -7.61
CA GLN A 61 4.56 0.27 -6.80
C GLN A 61 4.28 -0.12 -5.34
N ILE A 62 3.77 -1.34 -5.10
CA ILE A 62 3.56 -1.83 -3.74
C ILE A 62 4.89 -1.90 -2.99
N PHE A 63 5.95 -2.39 -3.64
CA PHE A 63 7.29 -2.44 -3.04
C PHE A 63 7.89 -1.06 -2.81
N HIS A 64 7.58 -0.06 -3.64
CA HIS A 64 8.09 1.30 -3.48
C HIS A 64 7.39 2.08 -2.34
N CYS A 65 6.30 1.54 -1.79
CA CYS A 65 5.67 2.04 -0.57
C CYS A 65 6.37 1.54 0.71
N PHE A 66 7.33 0.60 0.58
CA PHE A 66 8.14 0.04 1.68
C PHE A 66 9.62 0.41 1.56
#